data_AF-A0A7S0XWE3-F1
#
_entry.id   AF-A0A7S0XWE3-F1
#
_cell.length_a   1.000
_cell.length_b   1.000
_cell.length_c   1.000
_cell.angle_alpha   90.00
_cell.angle_beta   90.00
_cell.angle_gamma   90.00
#
_symmetry.space_group_name_H-M   'P 1'
#
loop_
_entity.id
_entity.type
_entity.pdbx_description
1 polymer ?
#
loop_
_entity_poly.entity_id
_entity_poly.type
_entity_poly.pdbx_seq_one_letter_code
_entity_poly.pdbx_strand_id
1 'polypeptide(L)'
;GGGGGGGGGVSVQNRATPTWSLLPAKRGGARVSIECETVYTVFPSGDVVVACQCTLPASMPPPPPRVGLHLSLARGLDTLTWFGRGPGECYSDRKRGCPVGRYTQKVADTHVPYL
;
A
#
# COMPACT_ATOMS: atom_id res chain seq x y z
N GLY A 1 35.51 22.05 -5.91
CA GLY A 1 35.62 20.80 -5.12
C GLY A 1 34.29 20.51 -4.48
N GLY A 2 33.84 19.26 -4.53
CA GLY A 2 32.58 18.82 -3.90
C GLY A 2 31.86 17.77 -4.75
N GLY A 3 32.44 16.58 -4.86
CA GLY A 3 31.81 15.44 -5.52
C GLY A 3 30.63 14.92 -4.70
N GLY A 4 29.43 14.94 -5.29
CA GLY A 4 28.26 14.26 -4.76
C GLY A 4 28.35 12.78 -5.12
N GLY A 5 28.77 11.95 -4.17
CA GLY A 5 28.78 10.49 -4.32
C GLY A 5 27.36 9.98 -4.49
N GLY A 6 26.98 9.63 -5.72
CA GLY A 6 25.77 8.87 -6.00
C GLY A 6 25.86 7.49 -5.36
N GLY A 7 25.16 7.30 -4.24
CA GLY A 7 25.00 5.99 -3.62
C GLY A 7 24.24 5.08 -4.59
N GLY A 8 24.97 4.22 -5.29
CA GLY A 8 24.44 3.33 -6.33
C GLY A 8 23.56 2.23 -5.75
N GLY A 9 22.28 2.51 -5.59
CA GLY A 9 21.25 1.48 -5.43
C GLY A 9 20.95 0.83 -6.79
N VAL A 10 20.76 -0.49 -6.80
CA VAL A 10 20.28 -1.18 -8.00
C VAL A 10 18.76 -1.05 -8.02
N SER A 11 18.21 -0.50 -9.10
CA SER A 11 16.77 -0.36 -9.26
C SER A 11 16.22 -1.45 -10.17
N VAL A 12 15.23 -2.19 -9.68
CA VAL A 12 14.45 -3.15 -10.45
C VAL A 12 13.06 -2.57 -10.62
N GLN A 13 12.62 -2.46 -11.87
CA GLN A 13 11.30 -1.97 -12.22
C GLN A 13 10.37 -3.16 -12.44
N ASN A 14 9.25 -3.18 -11.74
CA ASN A 14 8.15 -4.10 -12.02
C ASN A 14 6.95 -3.27 -12.48
N ARG A 15 6.68 -3.31 -13.79
CA ARG A 15 5.46 -2.73 -14.36
C ARG A 15 4.38 -3.81 -14.35
N ALA A 16 3.41 -3.67 -13.45
CA ALA A 16 2.26 -4.54 -13.40
C ALA A 16 1.04 -3.78 -13.89
N THR A 17 0.33 -4.32 -14.87
CA THR A 17 -0.98 -3.80 -15.26
C THR A 17 -2.04 -4.69 -14.63
N PRO A 18 -2.43 -4.48 -13.35
CA PRO A 18 -3.55 -5.22 -12.78
C PRO A 18 -4.81 -4.86 -13.56
N THR A 19 -5.23 -5.79 -14.42
CA THR A 19 -6.50 -5.69 -15.13
C THR A 19 -7.59 -6.12 -14.17
N TRP A 20 -8.27 -5.14 -13.57
CA TRP A 20 -9.54 -5.42 -12.93
C TRP A 20 -10.58 -5.64 -14.03
N SER A 21 -11.34 -6.72 -13.94
CA SER A 21 -12.53 -6.88 -14.76
C SER A 21 -13.71 -6.90 -13.82
N LEU A 22 -14.49 -5.82 -13.80
CA LEU A 22 -15.84 -5.88 -13.25
C LEU A 22 -16.65 -6.80 -14.18
N LEU A 23 -16.86 -8.04 -13.79
CA LEU A 23 -17.79 -8.93 -14.48
C LEU A 23 -19.18 -8.87 -13.82
N PRO A 24 -20.28 -8.68 -14.57
CA PRO A 24 -20.40 -7.99 -15.84
C PRO A 24 -21.25 -6.72 -15.68
N ALA A 25 -20.69 -5.57 -16.06
CA ALA A 25 -21.55 -4.54 -16.65
C ALA A 25 -22.22 -5.18 -17.87
N LYS A 26 -23.55 -5.06 -17.97
CA LYS A 26 -24.40 -5.60 -19.05
C LYS A 26 -23.66 -5.61 -20.41
N ARG A 27 -23.79 -6.71 -21.16
CA ARG A 27 -23.26 -6.94 -22.53
C ARG A 27 -22.78 -5.65 -23.23
N GLY A 28 -21.46 -5.46 -23.31
CA GLY A 28 -20.82 -4.35 -24.02
C GLY A 28 -19.99 -3.38 -23.16
N GLY A 29 -19.88 -3.58 -21.84
CA GLY A 29 -19.10 -2.71 -20.96
C GLY A 29 -17.59 -2.77 -21.24
N ALA A 30 -16.97 -1.60 -21.45
CA ALA A 30 -15.53 -1.47 -21.65
C ALA A 30 -14.75 -2.07 -20.47
N ARG A 31 -13.69 -2.84 -20.77
CA ARG A 31 -12.71 -3.24 -19.75
C ARG A 31 -11.95 -1.98 -19.33
N VAL A 32 -11.84 -1.77 -18.03
CA VAL A 32 -11.08 -0.66 -17.48
C VAL A 32 -10.02 -1.26 -16.56
N SER A 33 -8.78 -0.78 -16.64
CA SER A 33 -7.64 -1.25 -15.85
C SER A 33 -7.04 -0.11 -15.02
N ILE A 34 -6.36 -0.45 -13.92
CA ILE A 34 -5.50 0.50 -13.19
C ILE A 34 -4.10 0.15 -13.62
N GLU A 35 -3.40 1.11 -14.19
CA GLU A 35 -2.00 0.94 -14.50
C GLU A 35 -1.20 1.29 -13.26
N CYS A 36 -0.33 0.39 -12.78
CA CYS A 36 0.54 0.65 -11.65
C CYS A 36 2.00 0.36 -12.02
N GLU A 37 2.88 1.31 -11.77
CA GLU A 37 4.31 1.12 -11.85
C GLU A 37 4.87 1.03 -10.44
N THR A 38 5.61 -0.05 -10.15
CA THR A 38 6.33 -0.21 -8.89
C THR A 38 7.83 -0.32 -9.13
N VAL A 39 8.58 0.60 -8.57
CA VAL A 39 10.05 0.64 -8.64
C VAL A 39 10.61 0.24 -7.28
N TYR A 40 11.46 -0.77 -7.28
CA TYR A 40 12.20 -1.23 -6.11
C TYR A 40 13.65 -0.77 -6.26
N THR A 41 14.13 0.06 -5.35
CA THR A 41 15.54 0.44 -5.29
C THR A 41 16.16 -0.24 -4.08
N VAL A 42 17.10 -1.15 -4.33
CA VAL A 42 17.82 -1.90 -3.30
C VAL A 42 19.18 -1.25 -3.10
N PHE A 43 19.45 -0.82 -1.87
CA PHE A 43 20.70 -0.19 -1.50
C PHE A 43 21.66 -1.20 -0.86
N PRO A 44 22.99 -0.97 -0.93
CA PRO A 44 23.98 -1.81 -0.25
C PRO A 44 23.81 -1.89 1.27
N SER A 45 23.11 -0.94 1.89
CA SER A 45 22.72 -0.98 3.31
C SER A 45 21.74 -2.10 3.64
N GLY A 46 21.07 -2.68 2.63
CA GLY A 46 19.94 -3.59 2.78
C GLY A 46 18.59 -2.88 2.76
N ASP A 47 18.56 -1.54 2.70
CA ASP A 47 17.31 -0.79 2.56
C ASP A 47 16.68 -1.05 1.19
N VAL A 48 15.36 -1.22 1.18
CA VAL A 48 14.56 -1.33 -0.04
C VAL A 48 13.57 -0.17 -0.06
N VAL A 49 13.75 0.76 -0.99
CA VAL A 49 12.80 1.83 -1.25
C VAL A 49 11.82 1.36 -2.31
N VAL A 50 10.53 1.43 -2.00
CA VAL A 50 9.45 1.04 -2.92
C VAL A 50 8.65 2.27 -3.31
N ALA A 51 8.72 2.66 -4.57
CA ALA A 51 7.88 3.71 -5.15
C ALA A 51 6.77 3.04 -5.97
N CYS A 52 5.51 3.36 -5.68
CA CYS A 52 4.35 2.86 -6.42
C CYS A 52 3.52 4.03 -6.93
N GLN A 53 3.32 4.07 -8.25
CA GLN A 53 2.47 5.06 -8.90
C GLN A 53 1.35 4.33 -9.64
N CYS A 54 0.09 4.66 -9.33
CA CYS A 54 -1.07 4.10 -10.01
C CYS A 54 -1.86 5.21 -10.71
N THR A 55 -2.22 4.95 -11.97
CA THR A 55 -3.03 5.85 -12.80
C THR A 55 -4.44 5.28 -12.90
N LEU A 56 -5.41 6.04 -12.40
CA LEU A 56 -6.82 5.68 -12.48
C LEU A 56 -7.43 6.37 -13.73
N PRO A 57 -7.96 5.62 -14.70
CA PRO A 57 -8.62 6.21 -15.86
C PRO A 57 -9.89 6.95 -15.45
N ALA A 58 -10.15 8.10 -16.08
CA ALA A 58 -11.35 8.92 -15.82
C ALA A 58 -12.67 8.17 -16.09
N SER A 59 -12.64 7.16 -16.95
CA SER A 59 -13.78 6.28 -17.24
C SER A 59 -14.07 5.24 -16.16
N MET A 60 -13.26 5.18 -15.09
CA MET A 60 -13.44 4.25 -13.97
C MET A 60 -14.64 4.65 -13.10
N PRO A 61 -15.68 3.81 -13.02
CA PRO A 61 -16.76 3.99 -12.07
C PRO A 61 -16.42 3.29 -10.74
N PRO A 62 -17.10 3.68 -9.65
CA PRO A 62 -16.56 4.57 -8.62
C PRO A 62 -15.09 4.31 -8.23
N PRO A 63 -14.39 5.27 -7.58
CA PRO A 63 -13.00 5.08 -7.18
C PRO A 63 -12.80 3.78 -6.39
N PRO A 64 -11.66 3.09 -6.56
CA PRO A 64 -11.39 1.85 -5.85
C PRO A 64 -11.40 2.10 -4.34
N PRO A 65 -11.90 1.16 -3.54
CA PRO A 65 -12.05 1.34 -2.09
C PRO A 65 -10.70 1.53 -1.38
N ARG A 66 -9.62 0.95 -1.92
CA ARG A 66 -8.25 1.11 -1.44
C ARG A 66 -7.27 1.02 -2.61
N VAL A 67 -6.18 1.79 -2.53
CA VAL A 67 -5.01 1.68 -3.41
C VAL A 67 -3.78 1.60 -2.50
N GLY A 68 -2.94 0.60 -2.72
CA GLY A 68 -1.75 0.38 -1.91
C GLY A 68 -1.09 -0.97 -2.21
N LEU A 69 -0.06 -1.29 -1.44
CA LEU A 69 0.66 -2.56 -1.52
C LEU A 69 0.16 -3.52 -0.45
N HIS A 70 0.17 -4.81 -0.78
CA HIS A 70 -0.09 -5.89 0.17
C HIS A 70 1.15 -6.78 0.24
N LEU A 71 1.62 -7.01 1.47
CA LEU A 71 2.80 -7.80 1.77
C LEU A 71 2.42 -8.93 2.73
N SER A 72 2.93 -10.12 2.47
CA SER A 72 2.85 -11.25 3.39
C SER A 72 4.18 -11.38 4.11
N LEU A 73 4.15 -11.38 5.43
CA LEU A 73 5.34 -11.52 6.26
C LEU A 73 5.50 -12.97 6.76
N ALA A 74 6.73 -13.33 7.14
CA ALA A 74 6.99 -14.61 7.76
C ALA A 74 6.19 -14.79 9.07
N ARG A 75 5.80 -16.03 9.37
CA ARG A 75 5.14 -16.38 10.63
C ARG A 75 6.07 -16.08 11.82
N GLY A 76 5.48 -15.70 12.95
CA GLY A 76 6.20 -15.40 14.19
C GLY A 76 6.41 -13.91 14.47
N LEU A 77 6.17 -13.04 13.48
CA LEU A 77 6.10 -11.59 13.69
C LEU A 77 4.72 -11.22 14.26
N ASP A 78 4.58 -11.30 15.59
CA ASP A 78 3.30 -11.20 16.30
C ASP A 78 3.06 -9.86 17.01
N THR A 79 4.04 -8.95 16.97
CA THR A 79 4.02 -7.69 17.72
C THR A 79 4.16 -6.53 16.75
N LEU A 80 3.15 -5.67 16.73
CA LEU A 80 3.08 -4.48 15.88
C LEU A 80 3.41 -3.25 16.72
N THR A 81 4.34 -2.42 16.24
CA THR A 81 4.58 -1.07 16.78
C THR A 81 4.46 -0.07 15.64
N TRP A 82 3.68 0.99 15.84
CA TRP A 82 3.49 2.03 14.82
C TRP A 82 3.45 3.41 15.44
N PHE A 83 3.84 4.40 14.65
CA PHE A 83 3.61 5.81 14.94
C PHE A 83 2.53 6.33 14.00
N GLY A 84 1.37 6.70 14.55
CA GLY A 84 0.20 7.05 13.75
C GLY A 84 -1.05 7.13 14.61
N ARG A 85 -2.23 7.01 14.00
CA ARG A 85 -3.49 6.98 14.74
C ARG A 85 -3.67 5.65 15.44
N GLY A 86 -4.17 5.67 16.67
CA GLY A 86 -4.43 4.47 17.45
C GLY A 86 -5.08 4.77 18.80
N PRO A 87 -5.20 3.77 19.70
CA PRO A 87 -4.78 2.38 19.52
C PRO A 87 -5.81 1.49 18.79
N GLY A 88 -7.06 1.95 18.63
CA GLY A 88 -8.12 1.18 17.98
C GLY A 88 -8.21 1.40 16.46
N GLU A 89 -9.11 0.65 15.82
CA GLU A 89 -9.40 0.77 14.39
C GLU A 89 -9.88 2.18 14.03
N CYS A 90 -9.32 2.74 12.95
CA CYS A 90 -9.52 4.11 12.53
C CYS A 90 -9.68 4.17 11.00
N TYR A 91 -10.72 4.86 10.53
CA TYR A 91 -10.92 5.14 9.10
C TYR A 91 -10.76 6.63 8.83
N SER A 92 -10.60 7.01 7.56
CA SER A 92 -10.35 8.41 7.16
C SER A 92 -11.49 9.37 7.54
N ASP A 93 -12.72 8.85 7.52
CA ASP A 93 -13.98 9.48 7.92
C ASP A 93 -14.27 9.33 9.43
N ARG A 94 -13.67 8.33 10.11
CA ARG A 94 -13.87 8.04 11.54
C ARG A 94 -12.54 7.97 12.29
N LYS A 95 -12.00 9.14 12.64
CA LYS A 95 -10.66 9.28 13.26
C LYS A 95 -10.57 10.05 14.57
N ARG A 96 -11.70 10.62 15.03
CA ARG A 96 -11.71 11.55 16.18
C ARG A 96 -11.32 10.87 17.50
N GLY A 97 -11.60 9.57 17.65
CA GLY A 97 -11.23 8.76 18.82
C GLY A 97 -9.82 8.15 18.77
N CYS A 98 -9.05 8.38 17.71
CA CYS A 98 -7.74 7.76 17.50
C CYS A 98 -6.66 8.85 17.38
N PRO A 99 -6.09 9.33 18.50
CA PRO A 99 -5.02 10.33 18.49
C PRO A 99 -3.76 9.80 17.81
N VAL A 100 -2.88 10.72 17.40
CA VAL A 100 -1.57 10.38 16.83
C VAL A 100 -0.58 10.14 17.97
N GLY A 101 0.10 8.99 17.95
CA GLY A 101 1.08 8.61 18.96
C GLY A 101 1.83 7.35 18.55
N ARG A 102 2.71 6.86 19.44
CA ARG A 102 3.38 5.57 19.28
C ARG A 102 2.63 4.51 20.07
N TYR A 103 2.20 3.45 19.40
CA TYR A 103 1.42 2.36 19.97
C TYR A 103 2.10 1.01 19.70
N THR A 104 1.90 0.06 20.59
CA THR A 104 2.39 -1.31 20.48
C THR A 104 1.28 -2.28 20.89
N GLN A 105 1.00 -3.30 20.07
CA GLN A 105 -0.03 -4.32 20.30
C GLN A 105 0.39 -5.67 19.72
N LYS A 106 -0.29 -6.76 20.13
CA LYS A 106 -0.19 -8.04 19.42
C LYS A 106 -1.00 -7.96 18.13
N VAL A 107 -0.54 -8.63 17.08
CA VAL A 107 -1.24 -8.69 15.79
C VAL A 107 -2.67 -9.24 15.97
N ALA A 108 -2.85 -10.22 16.86
CA ALA A 108 -4.17 -10.78 17.18
C ALA A 108 -5.15 -9.75 17.75
N ASP A 109 -4.67 -8.74 18.48
CA ASP A 109 -5.51 -7.72 19.12
C ASP A 109 -5.98 -6.64 18.14
N THR A 110 -5.40 -6.60 16.93
CA THR A 110 -5.78 -5.63 15.89
C THR A 110 -7.03 -6.05 15.11
N HIS A 111 -7.47 -7.30 15.27
CA HIS A 111 -8.66 -7.82 14.62
C HIS A 111 -9.93 -7.43 15.41
N VAL A 112 -10.84 -6.71 14.77
CA VAL A 112 -12.16 -6.40 15.33
C VAL A 112 -13.17 -7.46 14.86
N PRO A 113 -13.78 -8.23 15.77
CA PRO A 113 -14.79 -9.23 15.40
C PRO A 113 -16.11 -8.53 15.08
N TYR A 114 -16.42 -8.44 13.80
CA TYR A 114 -17.73 -7.99 13.31
C TYR A 114 -18.72 -9.17 13.34
N LEU A 115 -19.91 -8.96 13.93
CA LEU A 115 -21.02 -9.94 14.02
C LEU A 115 -21.92 -9.90 12.79
#